data_AF-A0AAV2SUE5-F1
#
_entry.id   AF-A0AAV2SUE5-F1
#
_cell.length_a   1.000
_cell.length_b   1.000
_cell.length_c   1.000
_cell.angle_alpha   90.00
_cell.angle_beta   90.00
_cell.angle_gamma   90.00
#
_symmetry.space_group_name_H-M   'P 1'
#
loop_
_entity.id
_entity.type
_entity.pdbx_description
1 polymer ?
#
loop_
_entity_poly.entity_id
_entity_poly.type
_entity_poly.pdbx_seq_one_letter_code
_entity_poly.pdbx_strand_id
1 'polypeptide(L)'
;MVRGISYTVHGLVPASCVFADRYNREEVVRSFGREINLNPPLVLGQLPDIPEELLKLDQVFIKSELKVGVVYVREDQYSEEEILDNNDTSPLFEEFLQILGDKVRLKGFDKYKGGLDTVHDLTGLYSIYTHWRNI
;
A
#
# COMPACT_ATOMS: atom_id res chain seq x y z
N MET A 1 -3.13 -18.62 -8.52
CA MET A 1 -2.20 -17.58 -8.03
C MET A 1 -0.98 -18.30 -7.46
N VAL A 2 0.22 -17.97 -7.93
CA VAL A 2 1.49 -18.56 -7.46
C VAL A 2 2.37 -17.42 -6.97
N ARG A 3 2.84 -17.49 -5.72
CA ARG A 3 3.72 -16.49 -5.11
C ARG A 3 5.17 -16.93 -5.23
N GLY A 4 5.99 -16.13 -5.88
CA GLY A 4 7.45 -16.23 -5.84
C GLY A 4 8.04 -15.23 -4.86
N ILE A 5 9.37 -15.26 -4.69
CA ILE A 5 10.08 -14.34 -3.79
C ILE A 5 9.97 -12.88 -4.25
N SER A 6 9.87 -12.65 -5.56
CA SER A 6 9.91 -11.30 -6.15
C SER A 6 8.63 -10.89 -6.89
N TYR A 7 7.76 -11.84 -7.22
CA TYR A 7 6.56 -11.57 -8.01
C TYR A 7 5.47 -12.60 -7.72
N THR A 8 4.24 -12.23 -8.02
CA THR A 8 3.09 -13.12 -7.93
C THR A 8 2.44 -13.26 -9.29
N VAL A 9 2.21 -14.50 -9.73
CA VAL A 9 1.56 -14.81 -11.00
C VAL A 9 0.09 -15.11 -10.77
N HIS A 10 -0.77 -14.34 -11.44
CA HIS A 10 -2.21 -14.57 -11.49
C HIS A 10 -2.58 -15.12 -12.87
N GLY A 11 -3.32 -16.22 -12.89
CA GLY A 11 -3.73 -16.86 -14.12
C GLY A 11 -4.76 -17.94 -13.86
N LEU A 12 -5.51 -18.26 -14.90
CA LEU A 12 -6.48 -19.35 -14.94
C LEU A 12 -5.92 -20.44 -15.85
N VAL A 13 -5.91 -21.68 -15.36
CA VAL A 13 -5.52 -22.85 -16.15
C VAL A 13 -6.78 -23.65 -16.45
N PRO A 14 -7.12 -23.92 -17.73
CA PRO A 14 -8.23 -24.79 -18.06
C PRO A 14 -8.05 -26.17 -17.42
N ALA A 15 -9.11 -26.71 -16.84
CA ALA A 15 -9.04 -28.03 -16.19
C ALA A 15 -8.58 -29.15 -17.15
N SER A 16 -8.81 -29.00 -18.46
CA SER A 16 -8.34 -29.92 -19.50
C SER A 16 -6.81 -29.98 -19.63
N CYS A 17 -6.09 -28.98 -19.14
CA CYS A 17 -4.63 -28.93 -19.17
C CYS A 17 -4.00 -29.60 -17.92
N VAL A 18 -4.81 -29.90 -16.91
CA VAL A 18 -4.35 -30.56 -15.69
C VAL A 18 -4.60 -32.06 -15.84
N PHE A 19 -3.53 -32.84 -16.04
CA PHE A 19 -3.58 -34.30 -16.13
C PHE A 19 -3.71 -34.95 -14.74
N ALA A 20 -4.78 -34.61 -14.02
CA ALA A 20 -5.11 -35.13 -12.70
C ALA A 20 -6.63 -35.25 -12.53
N ASP A 21 -7.10 -36.09 -11.61
CA ASP A 21 -8.50 -36.02 -11.17
C ASP A 21 -8.73 -34.66 -10.51
N ARG A 22 -9.59 -33.84 -11.13
CA ARG A 22 -9.95 -32.49 -10.65
C ARG A 22 -10.55 -32.47 -9.25
N TYR A 23 -11.04 -33.61 -8.74
CA TYR A 23 -11.54 -33.73 -7.37
C TYR A 23 -10.45 -34.15 -6.37
N ASN A 24 -9.29 -34.61 -6.85
CA ASN A 24 -8.13 -34.95 -6.03
C ASN A 24 -7.15 -33.78 -5.93
N ARG A 25 -7.25 -33.03 -4.84
CA ARG A 25 -6.41 -31.85 -4.58
C ARG A 25 -4.91 -32.17 -4.55
N GLU A 26 -4.51 -33.34 -4.07
CA GLU A 26 -3.11 -33.75 -4.00
C GLU A 26 -2.52 -34.01 -5.39
N GLU A 27 -3.29 -34.69 -6.23
CA GLU A 27 -2.87 -34.99 -7.59
C GLU A 27 -2.75 -33.72 -8.43
N VAL A 28 -3.67 -32.78 -8.27
CA VAL A 28 -3.62 -31.46 -8.92
C VAL A 28 -2.34 -30.70 -8.54
N VAL A 29 -2.02 -30.61 -7.24
CA VAL A 29 -0.80 -29.92 -6.77
C VAL A 29 0.47 -30.61 -7.28
N ARG A 30 0.50 -31.95 -7.27
CA ARG A 30 1.65 -32.73 -7.78
C ARG A 30 1.83 -32.58 -9.29
N SER A 31 0.74 -32.61 -10.06
CA SER A 31 0.78 -32.42 -11.52
C SER A 31 1.35 -31.03 -11.84
N PHE A 32 0.87 -30.00 -11.15
CA PHE A 32 1.34 -28.63 -11.36
C PHE A 32 2.82 -28.45 -10.96
N GLY A 33 3.24 -29.06 -9.85
CA GLY A 33 4.65 -29.05 -9.42
C GLY A 33 5.60 -29.74 -10.43
N ARG A 34 5.14 -30.81 -11.09
CA ARG A 34 5.89 -31.49 -12.16
C ARG A 34 6.01 -30.65 -13.41
N GLU A 35 4.92 -30.00 -13.83
CA GLU A 35 4.89 -29.17 -15.03
C GLU A 35 5.84 -27.96 -14.91
N ILE A 36 5.94 -27.39 -13.71
CA ILE A 36 6.84 -26.25 -13.41
C ILE A 36 8.26 -26.73 -13.04
N ASN A 37 8.48 -28.04 -12.90
CA ASN A 37 9.76 -28.65 -12.51
C ASN A 37 10.36 -28.04 -11.22
N LEU A 38 9.53 -27.86 -10.19
CA LEU A 38 9.94 -27.26 -8.91
C LEU A 38 10.68 -28.29 -8.03
N ASN A 39 11.79 -27.86 -7.42
CA ASN A 39 12.53 -28.62 -6.41
C ASN A 39 12.81 -27.74 -5.18
N PRO A 40 12.25 -28.06 -3.99
CA PRO A 40 11.40 -29.21 -3.67
C PRO A 40 10.00 -29.16 -4.33
N PRO A 41 9.32 -30.32 -4.49
CA PRO A 41 7.99 -30.37 -5.07
C PRO A 41 6.96 -29.65 -4.19
N LEU A 42 5.90 -29.13 -4.82
CA LEU A 42 4.79 -28.48 -4.10
C LEU A 42 4.09 -29.49 -3.17
N VAL A 43 3.81 -29.04 -1.95
CA VAL A 43 3.09 -29.80 -0.92
C VAL A 43 1.78 -29.09 -0.58
N LEU A 44 0.75 -29.87 -0.28
CA LEU A 44 -0.53 -29.33 0.17
C LEU A 44 -0.39 -28.76 1.58
N GLY A 45 -0.79 -27.50 1.75
CA GLY A 45 -0.88 -26.88 3.07
C GLY A 45 -1.95 -27.58 3.92
N GLN A 46 -1.58 -28.05 5.10
CA GLN A 46 -2.48 -28.78 6.01
C GLN A 46 -2.89 -27.98 7.26
N LEU A 47 -2.29 -26.81 7.49
CA LEU A 47 -2.57 -25.99 8.65
C LEU A 47 -3.86 -25.18 8.45
N PRO A 48 -4.72 -25.06 9.48
CA PRO A 48 -6.04 -24.41 9.37
C PRO A 48 -5.93 -22.91 9.09
N ASP A 49 -4.89 -22.25 9.59
CA ASP A 49 -4.74 -20.79 9.52
C ASP A 49 -4.07 -20.29 8.22
N ILE A 50 -3.65 -21.22 7.33
CA ILE A 50 -2.97 -20.89 6.07
C ILE A 50 -3.75 -19.88 5.22
N PRO A 51 -5.08 -20.01 5.01
CA PRO A 51 -5.81 -19.05 4.20
C PRO A 51 -5.76 -17.62 4.76
N GLU A 52 -5.87 -17.46 6.08
CA GLU A 52 -5.84 -16.15 6.73
C GLU A 52 -4.44 -15.52 6.67
N GLU A 53 -3.39 -16.30 6.94
CA GLU A 53 -2.01 -15.83 6.87
C GLU A 53 -1.60 -15.46 5.42
N LEU A 54 -2.03 -16.25 4.43
CA LEU A 54 -1.81 -15.93 3.02
C LEU A 54 -2.56 -14.64 2.60
N LEU A 55 -3.75 -14.41 3.13
CA LEU A 55 -4.50 -13.18 2.87
C LEU A 55 -3.78 -11.97 3.48
N LYS A 56 -3.28 -12.08 4.71
CA LYS A 56 -2.48 -11.02 5.34
C LYS A 56 -1.25 -10.70 4.50
N LEU A 57 -0.53 -11.71 4.01
CA LEU A 57 0.63 -11.53 3.13
C LEU A 57 0.29 -10.79 1.84
N ASP A 58 -0.87 -11.08 1.22
CA ASP A 58 -1.31 -10.36 0.02
C ASP A 58 -1.67 -8.90 0.31
N GLN A 59 -2.29 -8.65 1.47
CA GLN A 59 -2.68 -7.31 1.89
C GLN A 59 -1.50 -6.41 2.27
N VAL A 60 -0.37 -6.97 2.73
CA VAL A 60 0.85 -6.20 3.07
C VAL A 60 1.31 -5.32 1.90
N PHE A 61 1.09 -5.75 0.66
CA PHE A 61 1.49 -5.00 -0.53
C PHE A 61 0.48 -3.91 -0.93
N ILE A 62 -0.73 -3.93 -0.37
CA ILE A 62 -1.79 -2.96 -0.66
C ILE A 62 -1.72 -1.86 0.40
N LYS A 63 -0.88 -0.85 0.16
CA LYS A 63 -0.88 0.36 0.98
C LYS A 63 -2.08 1.22 0.60
N SER A 64 -3.04 1.29 1.51
CA SER A 64 -4.22 2.15 1.36
C SER A 64 -4.00 3.53 1.97
N GLU A 65 -2.77 3.84 2.40
CA GLU A 65 -2.45 5.10 3.08
C GLU A 65 -1.20 5.70 2.42
N LEU A 66 -1.31 6.97 2.01
CA LEU A 66 -0.24 7.71 1.36
C LEU A 66 0.08 8.98 2.14
N LYS A 67 1.35 9.34 2.20
CA LYS A 67 1.82 10.63 2.69
C LYS A 67 2.63 11.32 1.62
N VAL A 68 2.33 12.58 1.37
CA VAL A 68 3.00 13.40 0.37
C VAL A 68 3.48 14.67 1.05
N GLY A 69 4.78 14.97 0.94
CA GLY A 69 5.33 16.23 1.39
C GLY A 69 5.08 17.32 0.35
N VAL A 70 4.59 18.47 0.78
CA VAL A 70 4.41 19.65 -0.06
C VAL A 70 5.31 20.75 0.50
N VAL A 71 6.14 21.34 -0.36
CA VAL A 71 7.11 22.37 0.03
C VAL A 71 6.90 23.59 -0.87
N TYR A 72 6.83 24.77 -0.25
CA TYR A 72 6.70 26.04 -0.94
C TYR A 72 8.09 26.68 -1.07
N VAL A 73 8.48 27.04 -2.29
CA VAL A 73 9.78 27.66 -2.60
C VAL A 73 9.52 29.03 -3.22
N ARG A 74 10.05 30.09 -2.61
CA ARG A 74 9.94 31.47 -3.10
C ARG A 74 11.08 31.79 -4.07
N GLU A 75 10.92 32.90 -4.79
CA GLU A 75 12.01 33.49 -5.57
C GLU A 75 13.23 33.72 -4.66
N ASP A 76 14.42 33.50 -5.23
CA ASP A 76 15.71 33.67 -4.58
C ASP A 76 15.99 32.79 -3.34
N GLN A 77 15.23 31.71 -3.13
CA GLN A 77 15.57 30.68 -2.13
C GLN A 77 16.37 29.55 -2.78
N TYR A 78 17.54 29.23 -2.21
CA TYR A 78 18.45 28.23 -2.78
C TYR A 78 18.90 27.16 -1.78
N SER A 79 18.72 27.39 -0.49
CA SER A 79 19.04 26.43 0.57
C SER A 79 17.81 25.79 1.19
N GLU A 80 17.97 24.56 1.71
CA GLU A 80 16.91 23.85 2.43
C GLU A 80 16.43 24.64 3.65
N GLU A 81 17.36 25.27 4.39
CA GLU A 81 17.05 26.10 5.56
C GLU A 81 16.11 27.27 5.19
N GLU A 82 16.44 28.02 4.14
CA GLU A 82 15.60 29.13 3.66
C GLU A 82 14.20 28.66 3.24
N ILE A 83 14.12 27.51 2.57
CA ILE A 83 12.86 26.95 2.08
C ILE A 83 11.98 26.47 3.24
N LEU A 84 12.58 25.80 4.23
CA LEU A 84 11.85 25.25 5.37
C LEU A 84 11.47 26.30 6.43
N ASP A 85 12.16 27.44 6.46
CA ASP A 85 11.86 28.57 7.36
C ASP A 85 10.75 29.52 6.83
N ASN A 86 10.06 29.12 5.76
CA ASN A 86 8.94 29.88 5.22
C ASN A 86 7.77 29.95 6.22
N ASN A 87 7.46 31.15 6.72
CA ASN A 87 6.34 31.42 7.63
C ASN A 87 5.10 31.99 6.93
N ASP A 88 5.25 32.44 5.68
CA ASP A 88 4.18 33.03 4.87
C ASP A 88 3.99 32.22 3.57
N THR A 89 2.73 32.11 3.15
CA THR A 89 2.32 31.47 1.90
C THR A 89 1.74 32.50 0.92
N SER A 90 1.74 32.18 -0.38
CA SER A 90 1.05 33.02 -1.37
C SER A 90 -0.42 32.61 -1.51
N PRO A 91 -1.32 33.53 -1.94
CA PRO A 91 -2.72 33.20 -2.20
C PRO A 91 -2.90 32.05 -3.19
N LEU A 92 -2.06 32.01 -4.24
CA LEU A 92 -2.09 30.94 -5.24
C LEU A 92 -1.67 29.58 -4.65
N PHE A 93 -0.74 29.57 -3.69
CA PHE A 93 -0.36 28.35 -3.00
C PHE A 93 -1.48 27.82 -2.11
N GLU A 94 -2.18 28.71 -1.39
CA GLU A 94 -3.36 28.32 -0.61
C GLU A 94 -4.49 27.77 -1.48
N GLU A 95 -4.76 28.36 -2.65
CA GLU A 95 -5.72 27.81 -3.62
C GLU A 95 -5.29 26.44 -4.14
N PHE A 96 -4.00 26.25 -4.43
CA PHE A 96 -3.46 24.94 -4.82
C PHE A 96 -3.65 23.89 -3.73
N LEU A 97 -3.42 24.23 -2.46
CA LEU A 97 -3.63 23.31 -1.34
C LEU A 97 -5.09 22.87 -1.21
N GLN A 98 -6.05 23.76 -1.48
CA GLN A 98 -7.48 23.43 -1.47
C GLN A 98 -7.87 22.46 -2.59
N ILE A 99 -7.13 22.43 -3.70
CA ILE A 99 -7.34 21.44 -4.77
C ILE A 99 -6.85 20.05 -4.33
N LEU A 100 -5.79 19.99 -3.51
CA LEU A 100 -5.24 18.71 -3.03
C LEU A 100 -6.14 18.03 -1.99
N GLY A 101 -6.88 18.80 -1.19
CA GLY A 101 -7.80 18.27 -0.20
C GLY A 101 -8.31 19.30 0.79
N ASP A 102 -8.90 18.81 1.87
CA ASP A 102 -9.50 19.63 2.90
C ASP A 102 -8.48 20.00 3.99
N LYS A 103 -8.53 21.24 4.46
CA LYS A 103 -7.76 21.68 5.63
C LYS A 103 -8.38 21.10 6.90
N VAL A 104 -7.63 20.22 7.57
CA VAL A 104 -8.07 19.51 8.78
C VAL A 104 -7.27 19.93 10.00
N ARG A 105 -7.92 20.00 11.17
CA ARG A 105 -7.25 20.19 12.46
C ARG A 105 -6.60 18.87 12.87
N LEU A 106 -5.31 18.91 13.21
CA LEU A 106 -4.57 17.71 13.62
C LEU A 106 -4.99 17.22 15.01
N LYS A 107 -5.24 18.12 15.95
CA LYS A 107 -5.68 17.75 17.29
C LYS A 107 -7.02 17.03 17.27
N GLY A 108 -7.05 15.79 17.76
CA GLY A 108 -8.25 14.96 17.76
C GLY A 108 -8.59 14.34 16.39
N PHE A 109 -7.70 14.46 15.39
CA PHE A 109 -7.87 13.79 14.11
C PHE A 109 -7.72 12.27 14.27
N ASP A 110 -8.72 11.53 13.78
CA ASP A 110 -8.89 10.08 14.00
C ASP A 110 -8.59 9.24 12.75
N LYS A 111 -8.21 9.86 11.64
CA LYS A 111 -7.82 9.17 10.39
C LYS A 111 -6.30 9.06 10.26
N TYR A 112 -5.83 8.59 9.10
CA TYR A 112 -4.41 8.43 8.81
C TYR A 112 -3.65 9.75 8.99
N LYS A 113 -2.74 9.78 9.98
CA LYS A 113 -2.00 10.98 10.38
C LYS A 113 -0.65 11.16 9.71
N GLY A 114 -0.18 10.19 8.91
CA GLY A 114 1.08 10.31 8.17
C GLY A 114 2.35 10.51 9.03
N GLY A 115 2.27 10.31 10.35
CA GLY A 115 3.35 10.59 11.31
C GLY A 115 3.25 11.95 12.01
N LEU A 116 2.20 12.74 11.76
CA LEU A 116 1.93 14.00 12.46
C LEU A 116 1.37 13.75 13.87
N ASP A 117 1.60 14.72 14.76
CA ASP A 117 1.05 14.70 16.13
C ASP A 117 -0.41 15.15 16.15
N THR A 118 -1.27 14.29 16.67
CA THR A 118 -2.72 14.53 16.78
C THR A 118 -3.17 14.78 18.22
N VAL A 119 -2.24 14.88 19.18
CA VAL A 119 -2.54 15.00 20.61
C VAL A 119 -2.04 16.32 21.21
N HIS A 120 -0.79 16.69 20.94
CA HIS A 120 -0.09 17.78 21.65
C HIS A 120 0.30 18.98 20.77
N ASP A 121 -0.14 19.01 19.50
CA ASP A 121 0.13 20.10 18.55
C ASP A 121 1.63 20.35 18.23
N LEU A 122 2.47 19.32 18.36
CA LEU A 122 3.93 19.48 18.20
C LEU A 122 4.39 19.61 16.74
N THR A 123 3.59 19.15 15.77
CA THR A 123 3.92 19.15 14.34
C THR A 123 3.06 20.15 13.56
N GLY A 124 2.62 21.22 14.21
CA GLY A 124 1.69 22.20 13.64
C GLY A 124 0.24 21.91 13.97
N LEU A 125 -0.64 22.86 13.60
CA LEU A 125 -2.04 22.83 13.99
C LEU A 125 -2.95 22.19 12.92
N TYR A 126 -2.62 22.39 11.65
CA TYR A 126 -3.46 21.98 10.52
C TYR A 126 -2.63 21.25 9.48
N SER A 127 -3.30 20.41 8.70
CA SER A 127 -2.73 19.77 7.51
C SER A 127 -3.80 19.67 6.42
N ILE A 128 -3.41 19.21 5.24
CA ILE A 128 -4.33 18.93 4.13
C ILE A 128 -4.54 17.41 4.06
N TYR A 129 -5.80 16.99 4.04
CA TYR A 129 -6.17 15.59 3.97
C TYR A 129 -7.22 15.39 2.88
N THR A 130 -7.11 14.30 2.14
CA THR A 130 -8.12 13.86 1.18
C THR A 130 -8.33 12.36 1.31
N HIS A 131 -9.56 11.92 1.10
CA HIS A 131 -9.91 10.51 1.04
C HIS A 131 -10.34 10.19 -0.39
N TRP A 132 -9.55 9.38 -1.09
CA TRP A 132 -9.71 9.16 -2.53
C TRP A 132 -9.81 7.67 -2.85
N ARG A 133 -10.96 7.24 -3.36
CA ARG A 133 -11.20 5.85 -3.83
C ARG A 133 -10.92 4.77 -2.78
N ASN A 134 -11.31 5.02 -1.53
CA ASN A 134 -11.05 4.12 -0.38
C ASN A 134 -9.55 3.93 -0.08
N ILE A 135 -8.77 4.99 -0.37
CA ILE A 135 -7.37 5.21 -0.04
C ILE A 135 -7.32 6.54 0.74
#